data_AF-A0A2R6DJG9-F1
#
_entry.id   AF-A0A2R6DJG9-F1
#
_cell.length_a   1.000
_cell.length_b   1.000
_cell.length_c   1.000
_cell.angle_alpha   90.00
_cell.angle_beta   90.00
_cell.angle_gamma   90.00
#
_symmetry.space_group_name_H-M   'P 1'
#
loop_
_entity.id
_entity.type
_entity.pdbx_description
1 polymer ?
#
loop_
_entity_poly.entity_id
_entity_poly.type
_entity_poly.pdbx_seq_one_letter_code
_entity_poly.pdbx_strand_id
1 'polypeptide(L)'
;MTTKLLSERASCDVRSGSEYPPEGNENERAEAAIAAIHEKGERIKRREIEQAFRELEPTDDAADERREAVEELADTIVDRLLAVPVTSLRTAAEDDPTGATTADAMDIAETSMDRVRELVPGETLADRARAKAVHATGDPEFQHLLRFDGGDERGSDESAPIRAGARAVLNERSIVTDITMVQSGITGRGHGCSVRKAIGEGAELAERTGMTRTAAAVLELDRQAAYEGAIAVIGNAPTAALALADCIEDGTRPAVVIATPVGFVKAAESRERVRAVANEYDVPAITNVGRRGGSGLAAGLTNELVHVASDSRDGELSLETTNEQ
;
A
#
# COMPACT_ATOMS: atom_id res chain seq x y z
N MET A 1 23.13 52.10 8.11
CA MET A 1 22.10 52.07 9.18
C MET A 1 21.39 50.73 9.03
N THR A 2 21.91 49.60 9.55
CA THR A 2 22.24 49.32 10.97
C THR A 2 21.01 49.68 11.84
N THR A 3 20.35 48.82 12.61
CA THR A 3 20.84 47.72 13.46
C THR A 3 19.65 46.92 14.04
N LYS A 4 19.87 45.61 14.25
CA LYS A 4 19.27 44.65 15.20
C LYS A 4 18.07 45.07 16.07
N LEU A 5 17.13 44.13 16.25
CA LEU A 5 16.93 43.47 17.56
C LEU A 5 16.35 42.04 17.37
N LEU A 6 17.10 41.10 17.93
CA LEU A 6 16.87 39.67 18.09
C LEU A 6 16.19 39.39 19.46
N SER A 7 15.77 38.14 19.63
CA SER A 7 15.29 37.45 20.85
C SER A 7 13.85 37.79 21.24
N GLU A 8 12.91 36.86 21.42
CA GLU A 8 13.00 35.48 21.91
C GLU A 8 11.93 34.61 21.22
N ARG A 9 12.32 33.44 20.70
CA ARG A 9 11.39 32.31 20.57
C ARG A 9 12.03 31.12 21.24
N ALA A 10 11.35 30.66 22.27
CA ALA A 10 11.74 29.55 23.12
C ALA A 10 12.06 28.31 22.29
N SER A 11 13.23 27.76 22.57
CA SER A 11 13.60 26.38 22.25
C SER A 11 12.51 25.45 22.78
N CYS A 12 11.86 24.69 21.90
CA CYS A 12 11.21 23.46 22.29
C CYS A 12 12.15 22.34 21.85
N ASP A 13 13.00 21.91 22.80
CA ASP A 13 13.77 20.69 22.71
C ASP A 13 12.80 19.51 22.50
N VAL A 14 12.64 19.08 21.25
CA VAL A 14 12.10 17.77 20.94
C VAL A 14 13.20 16.77 21.31
N ARG A 15 13.18 16.33 22.56
CA ARG A 15 14.01 15.23 23.03
C ARG A 15 13.73 14.00 22.16
N SER A 16 14.79 13.56 21.50
CA SER A 16 14.95 12.27 20.86
C SER A 16 14.57 11.15 21.83
N GLY A 17 13.47 10.47 21.53
CA GLY A 17 13.01 9.25 22.18
C GLY A 17 12.17 8.50 21.17
N SER A 18 12.81 8.05 20.09
CA SER A 18 12.21 7.20 19.07
C SER A 18 12.04 5.79 19.66
N GLU A 19 10.91 5.54 20.32
CA GLU A 19 10.38 4.19 20.48
C GLU A 19 9.36 3.95 19.35
N TYR A 20 9.88 3.72 18.14
CA TYR A 20 9.11 2.99 17.13
C TYR A 20 9.09 1.51 17.56
N PRO A 21 7.92 0.82 17.51
CA PRO A 21 7.89 -0.60 17.76
C PRO A 21 8.72 -1.33 16.69
N PRO A 22 9.23 -2.54 17.00
CA PRO A 22 10.24 -3.21 16.19
C PRO A 22 9.74 -3.56 14.78
N GLU A 23 10.70 -3.79 13.87
CA GLU A 23 10.49 -4.40 12.57
C GLU A 23 9.82 -5.77 12.76
N GLY A 24 8.56 -5.86 12.34
CA GLY A 24 7.71 -7.03 12.49
C GLY A 24 6.43 -6.84 11.69
N ASN A 25 5.75 -7.94 11.35
CA ASN A 25 4.50 -7.89 10.58
C ASN A 25 3.39 -7.17 11.36
N GLU A 26 2.28 -6.82 10.70
CA GLU A 26 1.21 -6.02 11.33
C GLU A 26 0.59 -6.70 12.56
N ASN A 27 0.59 -8.03 12.60
CA ASN A 27 0.15 -8.81 13.75
C ASN A 27 1.14 -8.68 14.93
N GLU A 28 2.45 -8.72 14.67
CA GLU A 28 3.48 -8.47 15.67
C GLU A 28 3.43 -7.03 16.22
N ARG A 29 3.12 -6.05 15.37
CA ARG A 29 2.92 -4.65 15.78
C ARG A 29 1.66 -4.48 16.62
N ALA A 30 0.57 -5.15 16.26
CA ALA A 30 -0.67 -5.13 17.02
C ALA A 30 -0.50 -5.82 18.37
N GLU A 31 0.13 -6.98 18.43
CA GLU A 31 0.45 -7.67 19.70
C GLU A 31 1.40 -6.83 20.57
N ALA A 32 2.39 -6.14 20.00
CA ALA A 32 3.23 -5.19 20.73
C ALA A 32 2.43 -4.00 21.29
N ALA A 33 1.49 -3.45 20.52
CA ALA A 33 0.63 -2.36 20.96
C ALA A 33 -0.36 -2.80 22.05
N ILE A 34 -0.92 -4.01 21.93
CA ILE A 34 -1.79 -4.64 22.93
C ILE A 34 -1.03 -4.84 24.24
N ALA A 35 0.19 -5.38 24.18
CA ALA A 35 1.05 -5.56 25.35
C ALA A 35 1.32 -4.23 26.06
N ALA A 36 1.66 -3.17 25.30
CA ALA A 36 1.91 -1.84 25.86
C ALA A 36 0.67 -1.22 26.52
N ILE A 37 -0.52 -1.45 25.97
CA ILE A 37 -1.78 -0.97 26.53
C ILE A 37 -2.11 -1.70 27.83
N HIS A 38 -1.94 -3.03 27.88
CA HIS A 38 -2.12 -3.81 29.11
C HIS A 38 -1.13 -3.38 30.20
N GLU A 39 0.15 -3.22 29.87
CA GLU A 39 1.17 -2.74 30.82
C GLU A 39 0.79 -1.36 31.39
N LYS A 40 0.33 -0.46 30.52
CA LYS A 40 -0.11 0.88 30.93
C LYS A 40 -1.37 0.82 31.80
N GLY A 41 -2.32 -0.07 31.49
CA GLY A 41 -3.53 -0.32 32.28
C GLY A 41 -3.20 -0.80 33.68
N GLU A 42 -2.33 -1.81 33.79
CA GLU A 42 -1.82 -2.35 35.05
C GLU A 42 -1.11 -1.31 35.91
N ARG A 43 -0.31 -0.44 35.28
CA ARG A 43 0.38 0.65 35.98
C ARG A 43 -0.59 1.68 36.54
N ILE A 44 -1.64 2.03 35.80
CA ILE A 44 -2.68 2.95 36.27
C ILE A 44 -3.46 2.30 37.42
N LYS A 45 -3.92 1.05 37.25
CA LYS A 45 -4.61 0.28 38.29
C LYS A 45 -3.87 0.30 39.62
N ARG A 46 -2.58 -0.07 39.61
CA ARG A 46 -1.74 -0.10 40.81
C ARG A 46 -1.66 1.26 41.50
N ARG A 47 -1.50 2.33 40.72
CA ARG A 47 -1.43 3.70 41.24
C ARG A 47 -2.73 4.14 41.92
N GLU A 48 -3.87 3.89 41.27
CA GLU A 48 -5.17 4.31 41.80
C GLU A 48 -5.56 3.50 43.06
N ILE A 49 -5.28 2.19 43.09
CA ILE A 49 -5.50 1.35 44.28
C ILE A 49 -4.63 1.82 45.45
N GLU A 50 -3.34 2.05 45.21
CA GLU A 50 -2.46 2.59 46.26
C GLU A 50 -2.95 3.94 46.79
N GLN A 51 -3.44 4.83 45.93
CA GLN A 51 -3.98 6.11 46.36
C GLN A 51 -5.25 5.94 47.20
N ALA A 52 -6.19 5.11 46.74
CA ALA A 52 -7.43 4.82 47.45
C ALA A 52 -7.17 4.27 48.86
N PHE A 53 -6.20 3.37 49.02
CA PHE A 53 -5.83 2.82 50.33
C PHE A 53 -4.98 3.75 51.19
N ARG A 54 -4.34 4.79 50.64
CA ARG A 54 -3.70 5.85 51.45
C ARG A 54 -4.72 6.82 52.05
N GLU A 55 -5.86 7.00 51.40
CA GLU A 55 -6.95 7.88 51.85
C GLU A 55 -7.89 7.19 52.87
N LEU A 56 -7.78 5.87 53.05
CA LEU A 56 -8.52 5.09 54.02
C LEU A 56 -7.67 4.82 55.28
N GLU A 57 -8.14 5.22 56.47
CA GLU A 57 -7.43 4.95 57.74
C GLU A 57 -7.44 3.44 58.08
N PRO A 58 -6.34 2.87 58.57
CA PRO A 58 -6.24 1.44 58.85
C PRO A 58 -7.05 1.10 60.10
N THR A 59 -8.23 0.51 59.91
CA THR A 59 -8.99 -0.08 61.02
C THR A 59 -9.50 -1.48 60.65
N ASP A 60 -9.04 -2.44 61.46
CA ASP A 60 -9.36 -3.88 61.54
C ASP A 60 -8.75 -4.88 60.54
N ASP A 61 -8.60 -6.11 61.07
CA ASP A 61 -8.06 -7.35 60.48
C ASP A 61 -8.66 -7.74 59.11
N ALA A 62 -9.76 -7.10 58.69
CA ALA A 62 -10.38 -7.25 57.37
C ALA A 62 -9.77 -6.35 56.28
N ALA A 63 -8.64 -5.68 56.55
CA ALA A 63 -7.96 -4.81 55.58
C ALA A 63 -7.44 -5.57 54.35
N ASP A 64 -6.90 -6.77 54.56
CA ASP A 64 -6.32 -7.58 53.49
C ASP A 64 -7.41 -8.16 52.57
N GLU A 65 -8.50 -8.71 53.13
CA GLU A 65 -9.65 -9.21 52.34
C GLU A 65 -10.32 -8.09 51.51
N ARG A 66 -10.44 -6.88 52.07
CA ARG A 66 -10.97 -5.72 51.34
C ARG A 66 -10.03 -5.28 50.23
N ARG A 67 -8.73 -5.37 50.45
CA ARG A 67 -7.72 -5.05 49.43
C ARG A 67 -7.80 -6.02 48.26
N GLU A 68 -7.89 -7.31 48.56
CA GLU A 68 -8.03 -8.36 47.56
C GLU A 68 -9.31 -8.16 46.73
N ALA A 69 -10.45 -7.89 47.38
CA ALA A 69 -11.72 -7.63 46.68
C ALA A 69 -11.69 -6.37 45.79
N VAL A 70 -10.97 -5.31 46.21
CA VAL A 70 -10.79 -4.09 45.40
C VAL A 70 -9.85 -4.34 44.23
N GLU A 71 -8.79 -5.12 44.42
CA GLU A 71 -7.88 -5.53 43.37
C GLU A 71 -8.61 -6.38 42.31
N GLU A 72 -9.42 -7.36 42.71
CA GLU A 72 -10.22 -8.20 41.80
C GLU A 72 -11.27 -7.38 41.01
N LEU A 73 -11.92 -6.42 41.66
CA LEU A 73 -12.85 -5.50 40.99
C LEU A 73 -12.10 -4.61 39.98
N ALA A 74 -10.92 -4.12 40.34
CA ALA A 74 -10.12 -3.27 39.47
C ALA A 74 -9.60 -4.04 38.25
N ASP A 75 -9.20 -5.31 38.41
CA ASP A 75 -8.84 -6.22 37.32
C ASP A 75 -9.99 -6.35 36.33
N THR A 76 -11.20 -6.63 36.85
CA THR A 76 -12.41 -6.76 36.04
C THR A 76 -12.73 -5.48 35.25
N ILE A 77 -12.50 -4.31 35.86
CA ILE A 77 -12.73 -3.00 35.21
C ILE A 77 -11.68 -2.76 34.12
N VAL A 78 -10.40 -3.03 34.39
CA VAL A 78 -9.32 -2.88 33.42
C VAL A 78 -9.56 -3.79 32.22
N ASP A 79 -9.87 -5.07 32.44
CA ASP A 79 -10.15 -6.02 31.37
C ASP A 79 -11.34 -5.57 30.50
N ARG A 80 -12.43 -5.08 31.11
CA ARG A 80 -13.58 -4.57 30.37
C ARG A 80 -13.27 -3.30 29.58
N LEU A 81 -12.46 -2.39 30.14
CA LEU A 81 -12.08 -1.15 29.46
C LEU A 81 -11.11 -1.40 28.31
N LEU A 82 -10.23 -2.40 28.43
CA LEU A 82 -9.25 -2.76 27.42
C LEU A 82 -9.81 -3.69 26.34
N ALA A 83 -10.91 -4.42 26.61
CA ALA A 83 -11.50 -5.35 25.66
C ALA A 83 -11.79 -4.75 24.27
N VAL A 84 -12.37 -3.53 24.23
CA VAL A 84 -12.70 -2.87 22.95
C VAL A 84 -11.44 -2.43 22.19
N PRO A 85 -10.50 -1.66 22.78
CA PRO A 85 -9.24 -1.32 22.12
C PRO A 85 -8.42 -2.53 21.64
N VAL A 86 -8.33 -3.60 22.44
CA VAL A 86 -7.58 -4.81 22.09
C VAL A 86 -8.23 -5.52 20.91
N THR A 87 -9.56 -5.64 20.91
CA THR A 87 -10.29 -6.22 19.77
C THR A 87 -10.08 -5.37 18.51
N SER A 88 -10.19 -4.04 18.61
CA SER A 88 -9.96 -3.14 17.47
C SER A 88 -8.54 -3.25 16.89
N LEU A 89 -7.52 -3.43 17.74
CA LEU A 89 -6.14 -3.62 17.30
C LEU A 89 -5.92 -4.96 16.61
N ARG A 90 -6.55 -6.04 17.11
CA ARG A 90 -6.51 -7.36 16.47
C ARG A 90 -7.24 -7.38 15.15
N THR A 91 -8.45 -6.83 15.09
CA THR A 91 -9.20 -6.70 13.83
C THR A 91 -8.42 -5.88 12.80
N ALA A 92 -7.81 -4.77 13.20
CA ALA A 92 -6.98 -3.97 12.31
C ALA A 92 -5.73 -4.70 11.79
N ALA A 93 -5.24 -5.72 12.50
CA ALA A 93 -4.15 -6.58 12.07
C ALA A 93 -4.59 -7.80 11.25
N GLU A 94 -5.85 -8.20 11.41
CA GLU A 94 -6.50 -9.32 10.70
C GLU A 94 -7.19 -8.87 9.40
N ASP A 95 -7.32 -7.56 9.15
CA ASP A 95 -8.18 -7.03 8.09
C ASP A 95 -7.87 -7.60 6.69
N ASP A 96 -8.94 -7.90 5.95
CA ASP A 96 -8.93 -8.46 4.61
C ASP A 96 -8.41 -7.47 3.54
N PRO A 97 -7.70 -7.95 2.48
CA PRO A 97 -7.35 -7.23 1.26
C PRO A 97 -8.34 -6.21 0.69
N THR A 98 -9.64 -6.44 0.85
CA THR A 98 -10.70 -5.60 0.26
C THR A 98 -11.05 -4.38 1.09
N GLY A 99 -10.50 -4.26 2.31
CA GLY A 99 -10.85 -3.18 3.25
C GLY A 99 -12.18 -3.39 3.96
N ALA A 100 -12.73 -4.61 3.86
CA ALA A 100 -13.89 -5.05 4.60
C ALA A 100 -13.51 -5.41 6.04
N THR A 101 -13.97 -4.61 7.00
CA THR A 101 -13.64 -4.77 8.43
C THR A 101 -14.81 -5.31 9.27
N THR A 102 -15.98 -5.49 8.65
CA THR A 102 -17.17 -6.08 9.29
C THR A 102 -17.55 -7.38 8.59
N ALA A 103 -18.19 -8.31 9.31
CA ALA A 103 -18.68 -9.57 8.73
C ALA A 103 -19.55 -9.32 7.48
N ASP A 104 -20.50 -8.39 7.55
CA ASP A 104 -21.33 -8.00 6.40
C ASP A 104 -20.50 -7.46 5.22
N ALA A 105 -19.43 -6.70 5.50
CA ALA A 105 -18.56 -6.18 4.45
C ALA A 105 -17.72 -7.30 3.82
N MET A 106 -17.27 -8.26 4.62
CA MET A 106 -16.53 -9.44 4.15
C MET A 106 -17.42 -10.29 3.26
N ASP A 107 -18.66 -10.55 3.69
CA ASP A 107 -19.66 -11.27 2.89
C ASP A 107 -19.93 -10.59 1.53
N ILE A 108 -20.04 -9.26 1.52
CA ILE A 108 -20.21 -8.48 0.28
C ILE A 108 -18.99 -8.59 -0.62
N ALA A 109 -17.78 -8.47 -0.05
CA ALA A 109 -16.54 -8.55 -0.79
C ALA A 109 -16.33 -9.94 -1.40
N GLU A 110 -16.56 -10.99 -0.62
CA GLU A 110 -16.49 -12.39 -1.05
C GLU A 110 -17.53 -12.66 -2.16
N THR A 111 -18.80 -12.29 -1.93
CA THR A 111 -19.86 -12.45 -2.94
C THR A 111 -19.54 -11.71 -4.24
N SER A 112 -18.94 -10.51 -4.14
CA SER A 112 -18.51 -9.73 -5.31
C SER A 112 -17.41 -10.46 -6.09
N MET A 113 -16.40 -10.98 -5.39
CA MET A 113 -15.30 -11.72 -5.99
C MET A 113 -15.75 -13.05 -6.60
N ASP A 114 -16.69 -13.75 -5.99
CA ASP A 114 -17.25 -14.99 -6.54
C ASP A 114 -17.95 -14.74 -7.87
N ARG A 115 -18.74 -13.66 -7.98
CA ARG A 115 -19.33 -13.24 -9.26
C ARG A 115 -18.28 -12.89 -10.30
N VAL A 116 -17.14 -12.33 -9.90
CA VAL A 116 -16.04 -12.05 -10.83
C VAL A 116 -15.36 -13.34 -11.29
N ARG A 117 -15.17 -14.32 -10.39
CA ARG A 117 -14.61 -15.64 -10.71
C ARG A 117 -15.49 -16.46 -11.67
N GLU A 118 -16.79 -16.22 -11.68
CA GLU A 118 -17.69 -16.78 -12.71
C GLU A 118 -17.41 -16.21 -14.11
N LEU A 119 -16.80 -15.02 -14.20
CA LEU A 119 -16.57 -14.30 -15.47
C LEU A 119 -15.15 -14.47 -16.02
N VAL A 120 -14.16 -14.64 -15.14
CA VAL A 120 -12.73 -14.74 -15.50
C VAL A 120 -12.18 -16.07 -15.01
N PRO A 121 -11.63 -16.92 -15.89
CA PRO A 121 -11.11 -18.23 -15.51
C PRO A 121 -9.87 -18.06 -14.62
N GLY A 122 -9.96 -18.26 -13.30
CA GLY A 122 -8.88 -17.96 -12.34
C GLY A 122 -7.67 -18.89 -12.37
N GLU A 123 -7.20 -19.29 -13.55
CA GLU A 123 -6.17 -20.33 -13.74
C GLU A 123 -4.75 -19.76 -13.77
N THR A 124 -4.58 -18.51 -14.21
CA THR A 124 -3.27 -17.86 -14.34
C THR A 124 -3.15 -16.56 -13.53
N LEU A 125 -1.92 -16.05 -13.37
CA LEU A 125 -1.72 -14.73 -12.75
C LEU A 125 -2.28 -13.61 -13.63
N ALA A 126 -2.26 -13.79 -14.96
CA ALA A 126 -2.93 -12.87 -15.88
C ALA A 126 -4.45 -12.84 -15.63
N ASP A 127 -5.06 -13.99 -15.34
CA ASP A 127 -6.48 -14.06 -15.02
C ASP A 127 -6.81 -13.39 -13.69
N ARG A 128 -5.95 -13.51 -12.68
CA ARG A 128 -6.10 -12.73 -11.44
C ARG A 128 -6.08 -11.23 -11.71
N ALA A 129 -5.16 -10.75 -12.55
CA ALA A 129 -5.13 -9.34 -12.97
C ALA A 129 -6.38 -8.93 -13.75
N ARG A 130 -6.91 -9.80 -14.64
CA ARG A 130 -8.18 -9.58 -15.36
C ARG A 130 -9.37 -9.52 -14.40
N ALA A 131 -9.47 -10.44 -13.44
CA ALA A 131 -10.50 -10.43 -12.40
C ALA A 131 -10.43 -9.15 -11.56
N LYS A 132 -9.23 -8.76 -11.14
CA LYS A 132 -9.03 -7.51 -10.41
C LYS A 132 -9.45 -6.29 -11.22
N ALA A 133 -9.18 -6.27 -12.52
CA ALA A 133 -9.63 -5.20 -13.40
C ALA A 133 -11.17 -5.14 -13.49
N VAL A 134 -11.83 -6.28 -13.69
CA VAL A 134 -13.30 -6.38 -13.71
C VAL A 134 -13.89 -5.86 -12.40
N HIS A 135 -13.35 -6.28 -11.25
CA HIS A 135 -13.79 -5.83 -9.93
C HIS A 135 -13.60 -4.31 -9.76
N ALA A 136 -12.41 -3.79 -10.07
CA ALA A 136 -12.08 -2.37 -9.90
C ALA A 136 -12.91 -1.44 -10.79
N THR A 137 -13.35 -1.92 -11.96
CA THR A 137 -14.14 -1.11 -12.91
C THR A 137 -15.63 -1.40 -12.88
N GLY A 138 -16.05 -2.51 -12.26
CA GLY A 138 -17.43 -3.02 -12.34
C GLY A 138 -17.85 -3.38 -13.77
N ASP A 139 -16.90 -3.73 -14.64
CA ASP A 139 -17.12 -3.95 -16.07
C ASP A 139 -16.55 -5.32 -16.49
N PRO A 140 -17.40 -6.34 -16.70
CA PRO A 140 -16.97 -7.68 -17.13
C PRO A 140 -16.12 -7.68 -18.39
N GLU A 141 -16.35 -6.73 -19.31
CA GLU A 141 -15.64 -6.66 -20.58
C GLU A 141 -14.18 -6.22 -20.41
N PHE A 142 -13.83 -5.67 -19.25
CA PHE A 142 -12.48 -5.16 -19.01
C PHE A 142 -11.42 -6.27 -19.07
N GLN A 143 -11.80 -7.51 -18.75
CA GLN A 143 -10.93 -8.67 -18.89
C GLN A 143 -10.36 -8.80 -20.31
N HIS A 144 -11.12 -8.43 -21.36
CA HIS A 144 -10.70 -8.55 -22.76
C HIS A 144 -9.84 -7.37 -23.23
N LEU A 145 -9.77 -6.29 -22.43
CA LEU A 145 -9.06 -5.07 -22.79
C LEU A 145 -7.62 -5.05 -22.30
N LEU A 146 -7.30 -5.80 -21.24
CA LEU A 146 -5.94 -5.84 -20.70
C LEU A 146 -4.96 -6.38 -21.73
N ARG A 147 -3.76 -5.80 -21.72
CA ARG A 147 -2.61 -6.24 -22.52
C ARG A 147 -1.41 -6.37 -21.58
N PHE A 148 -0.64 -7.41 -21.82
CA PHE A 148 0.54 -7.78 -21.06
C PHE A 148 1.69 -7.83 -22.06
N ASP A 149 2.73 -7.04 -21.82
CA ASP A 149 3.85 -6.82 -22.73
C ASP A 149 5.17 -6.99 -21.95
N GLY A 150 6.24 -7.33 -22.64
CA GLY A 150 7.53 -7.69 -22.03
C GLY A 150 7.57 -9.10 -21.43
N GLY A 151 8.76 -9.55 -21.05
CA GLY A 151 9.00 -10.87 -20.47
C GLY A 151 9.71 -10.80 -19.12
N ASP A 152 9.81 -11.95 -18.46
CA ASP A 152 10.68 -12.15 -17.32
C ASP A 152 11.66 -13.31 -17.60
N GLU A 153 12.42 -13.74 -16.60
CA GLU A 153 13.39 -14.84 -16.73
C GLU A 153 12.78 -16.15 -17.25
N ARG A 154 11.45 -16.33 -17.19
CA ARG A 154 10.74 -17.52 -17.68
C ARG A 154 10.23 -17.37 -19.12
N GLY A 155 10.30 -16.17 -19.69
CA GLY A 155 9.80 -15.85 -21.03
C GLY A 155 8.72 -14.77 -21.03
N SER A 156 8.06 -14.63 -22.17
CA SER A 156 7.11 -13.55 -22.49
C SER A 156 5.64 -14.02 -22.47
N ASP A 157 5.25 -14.74 -21.42
CA ASP A 157 3.84 -15.07 -21.18
C ASP A 157 3.06 -13.92 -20.53
N GLU A 158 1.73 -13.95 -20.60
CA GLU A 158 0.88 -12.88 -20.05
C GLU A 158 1.01 -12.71 -18.53
N SER A 159 1.51 -13.71 -17.82
CA SER A 159 1.76 -13.66 -16.38
C SER A 159 3.12 -13.03 -16.02
N ALA A 160 4.01 -12.80 -16.99
CA ALA A 160 5.36 -12.28 -16.76
C ALA A 160 5.36 -10.88 -16.10
N PRO A 161 4.55 -9.89 -16.54
CA PRO A 161 4.49 -8.59 -15.86
C PRO A 161 3.99 -8.68 -14.41
N ILE A 162 3.08 -9.61 -14.13
CA ILE A 162 2.57 -9.83 -12.77
C ILE A 162 3.67 -10.42 -11.89
N ARG A 163 4.42 -11.41 -12.38
CA ARG A 163 5.57 -11.98 -11.65
C ARG A 163 6.65 -10.95 -11.40
N ALA A 164 7.03 -10.17 -12.41
CA ALA A 164 8.02 -9.10 -12.28
C ALA A 164 7.60 -8.07 -11.22
N GLY A 165 6.33 -7.65 -11.26
CA GLY A 165 5.74 -6.76 -10.28
C GLY A 165 5.73 -7.33 -8.87
N ALA A 166 5.29 -8.59 -8.70
CA ALA A 166 5.29 -9.26 -7.40
C ALA A 166 6.71 -9.42 -6.82
N ARG A 167 7.71 -9.75 -7.66
CA ARG A 167 9.12 -9.76 -7.25
C ARG A 167 9.61 -8.37 -6.86
N ALA A 168 9.19 -7.32 -7.56
CA ALA A 168 9.54 -5.95 -7.18
C ALA A 168 8.95 -5.57 -5.81
N VAL A 169 7.72 -6.02 -5.51
CA VAL A 169 7.10 -5.86 -4.18
C VAL A 169 7.87 -6.62 -3.11
N LEU A 170 8.23 -7.88 -3.37
CA LEU A 170 9.03 -8.70 -2.44
C LEU A 170 10.40 -8.08 -2.14
N ASN A 171 11.02 -7.45 -3.14
CA ASN A 171 12.28 -6.72 -3.01
C ASN A 171 12.11 -5.27 -2.52
N GLU A 172 10.91 -4.91 -2.04
CA GLU A 172 10.58 -3.59 -1.48
C GLU A 172 10.92 -2.41 -2.39
N ARG A 173 10.83 -2.61 -3.71
CA ARG A 173 11.05 -1.55 -4.70
C ARG A 173 10.01 -0.45 -4.56
N SER A 174 10.40 0.77 -4.88
CA SER A 174 9.48 1.92 -4.84
C SER A 174 8.31 1.75 -5.78
N ILE A 175 7.14 2.22 -5.35
CA ILE A 175 5.95 2.37 -6.19
C ILE A 175 5.82 3.87 -6.51
N VAL A 176 5.92 4.22 -7.80
CA VAL A 176 5.86 5.60 -8.26
C VAL A 176 4.60 5.83 -9.08
N THR A 177 3.67 6.62 -8.55
CA THR A 177 2.38 6.88 -9.18
C THR A 177 2.34 8.22 -9.90
N ASP A 178 1.54 8.36 -10.96
CA ASP A 178 1.40 9.66 -11.65
C ASP A 178 0.71 10.72 -10.79
N ILE A 179 -0.36 10.35 -10.08
CA ILE A 179 -1.17 11.26 -9.27
C ILE A 179 -1.52 10.71 -7.88
N THR A 180 -2.00 11.61 -6.99
CA THR A 180 -2.42 11.29 -5.63
C THR A 180 -3.54 10.24 -5.57
N MET A 181 -4.54 10.27 -6.46
CA MET A 181 -5.65 9.31 -6.39
C MET A 181 -5.19 7.86 -6.58
N VAL A 182 -4.17 7.63 -7.41
CA VAL A 182 -3.57 6.30 -7.58
C VAL A 182 -2.86 5.90 -6.29
N GLN A 183 -2.00 6.77 -5.75
CA GLN A 183 -1.30 6.54 -4.48
C GLN A 183 -2.27 6.17 -3.35
N SER A 184 -3.38 6.91 -3.22
CA SER A 184 -4.37 6.67 -2.15
C SER A 184 -5.17 5.37 -2.32
N GLY A 185 -5.23 4.80 -3.52
CA GLY A 185 -5.92 3.52 -3.77
C GLY A 185 -5.03 2.30 -3.55
N ILE A 186 -3.73 2.49 -3.38
CA ILE A 186 -2.78 1.39 -3.13
C ILE A 186 -2.85 1.03 -1.65
N THR A 187 -2.99 -0.27 -1.35
CA THR A 187 -3.00 -0.77 0.03
C THR A 187 -1.67 -0.49 0.71
N GLY A 188 -1.69 -0.12 2.00
CA GLY A 188 -0.47 -0.01 2.80
C GLY A 188 0.00 -1.34 3.40
N ARG A 189 -0.78 -2.42 3.21
CA ARG A 189 -0.60 -3.72 3.86
C ARG A 189 0.10 -4.71 2.93
N GLY A 190 0.80 -5.69 3.50
CA GLY A 190 1.45 -6.77 2.76
C GLY A 190 2.80 -6.44 2.12
N HIS A 191 3.27 -5.19 2.21
CA HIS A 191 4.58 -4.79 1.66
C HIS A 191 5.27 -3.64 2.41
N GLY A 192 6.60 -3.58 2.32
CA GLY A 192 7.43 -2.46 2.81
C GLY A 192 7.70 -1.36 1.78
N CYS A 193 7.21 -1.49 0.54
CA CYS A 193 7.48 -0.54 -0.54
C CYS A 193 7.12 0.92 -0.19
N SER A 194 8.03 1.84 -0.48
CA SER A 194 7.72 3.27 -0.44
C SER A 194 6.77 3.64 -1.59
N VAL A 195 5.68 4.35 -1.30
CA VAL A 195 4.71 4.81 -2.31
C VAL A 195 4.84 6.33 -2.50
N ARG A 196 5.35 6.75 -3.64
CA ARG A 196 5.55 8.17 -4.00
C ARG A 196 4.66 8.55 -5.18
N LYS A 197 4.16 9.77 -5.19
CA LYS A 197 3.48 10.37 -6.36
C LYS A 197 4.43 11.29 -7.12
N ALA A 198 4.29 11.34 -8.44
CA ALA A 198 5.01 12.24 -9.32
C ALA A 198 4.40 13.65 -9.29
N ILE A 199 3.06 13.77 -9.33
CA ILE A 199 2.42 15.09 -9.33
C ILE A 199 2.86 15.92 -8.11
N GLY A 200 3.30 17.15 -8.38
CA GLY A 200 3.91 18.03 -7.38
C GLY A 200 5.39 18.27 -7.67
N GLU A 201 6.05 17.32 -8.34
CA GLU A 201 7.40 17.46 -8.86
C GLU A 201 7.41 18.23 -10.19
N GLY A 202 8.54 18.86 -10.54
CA GLY A 202 8.76 19.44 -11.86
C GLY A 202 7.89 20.67 -12.19
N ALA A 203 7.37 21.41 -11.20
CA ALA A 203 6.56 22.60 -11.42
C ALA A 203 7.28 23.65 -12.29
N GLU A 204 8.54 23.94 -11.97
CA GLU A 204 9.38 24.87 -12.74
C GLU A 204 9.63 24.38 -14.17
N LEU A 205 9.80 23.06 -14.36
CA LEU A 205 9.99 22.47 -15.68
C LEU A 205 8.73 22.63 -16.53
N ALA A 206 7.55 22.40 -15.95
CA ALA A 206 6.27 22.59 -16.64
C ALA A 206 6.08 24.05 -17.09
N GLU A 207 6.35 25.01 -16.20
CA GLU A 207 6.24 26.44 -16.52
C GLU A 207 7.20 26.88 -17.63
N ARG A 208 8.45 26.42 -17.56
CA ARG A 208 9.49 26.81 -18.53
C ARG A 208 9.29 26.22 -19.92
N THR A 209 8.70 25.02 -20.03
CA THR A 209 8.61 24.27 -21.29
C THR A 209 7.20 24.24 -21.88
N GLY A 210 6.18 24.62 -21.10
CA GLY A 210 4.78 24.56 -21.50
C GLY A 210 4.18 23.15 -21.53
N MET A 211 4.90 22.13 -21.05
CA MET A 211 4.37 20.77 -20.95
C MET A 211 3.41 20.60 -19.79
N THR A 212 2.63 19.51 -19.78
CA THR A 212 1.72 19.22 -18.66
C THR A 212 2.50 18.94 -17.38
N ARG A 213 1.97 19.36 -16.23
CA ARG A 213 2.57 19.10 -14.90
C ARG A 213 2.93 17.63 -14.66
N THR A 214 2.09 16.70 -15.10
CA THR A 214 2.33 15.26 -14.94
C THR A 214 3.48 14.74 -15.80
N ALA A 215 3.64 15.24 -17.04
CA ALA A 215 4.80 14.92 -17.87
C ALA A 215 6.10 15.49 -17.27
N ALA A 216 6.07 16.75 -16.84
CA ALA A 216 7.23 17.38 -16.20
C ALA A 216 7.65 16.65 -14.91
N ALA A 217 6.67 16.24 -14.10
CA ALA A 217 6.88 15.45 -12.90
C ALA A 217 7.56 14.10 -13.18
N VAL A 218 7.14 13.39 -14.24
CA VAL A 218 7.78 12.13 -14.65
C VAL A 218 9.24 12.39 -15.02
N LEU A 219 9.52 13.36 -15.89
CA LEU A 219 10.89 13.68 -16.29
C LEU A 219 11.78 14.11 -15.11
N GLU A 220 11.22 14.83 -14.14
CA GLU A 220 11.96 15.27 -12.97
C GLU A 220 12.30 14.10 -12.02
N LEU A 221 11.34 13.20 -11.81
CA LEU A 221 11.58 11.98 -11.04
C LEU A 221 12.55 11.01 -11.74
N ASP A 222 12.50 10.95 -13.06
CA ASP A 222 13.43 10.16 -13.86
C ASP A 222 14.87 10.63 -13.71
N ARG A 223 15.12 11.95 -13.72
CA ARG A 223 16.45 12.53 -13.42
C ARG A 223 16.98 12.17 -12.03
N GLN A 224 16.09 11.84 -11.10
CA GLN A 224 16.41 11.39 -9.75
C GLN A 224 16.54 9.86 -9.66
N ALA A 225 16.50 9.16 -10.79
CA ALA A 225 16.49 7.69 -10.92
C ALA A 225 15.33 7.02 -10.15
N ALA A 226 14.21 7.73 -9.94
CA ALA A 226 13.11 7.23 -9.12
C ALA A 226 12.36 6.04 -9.76
N TYR A 227 12.47 5.87 -11.08
CA TYR A 227 11.84 4.79 -11.83
C TYR A 227 12.73 3.56 -12.01
N GLU A 228 14.02 3.63 -11.68
CA GLU A 228 14.95 2.53 -11.89
C GLU A 228 14.62 1.35 -10.95
N GLY A 229 14.26 0.20 -11.54
CA GLY A 229 13.77 -0.97 -10.82
C GLY A 229 12.45 -0.77 -10.06
N ALA A 230 11.76 0.36 -10.27
CA ALA A 230 10.52 0.71 -9.57
C ALA A 230 9.28 0.08 -10.21
N ILE A 231 8.18 0.08 -9.48
CA ILE A 231 6.84 -0.19 -9.99
C ILE A 231 6.26 1.15 -10.44
N ALA A 232 6.23 1.41 -11.74
CA ALA A 232 5.74 2.67 -12.30
C ALA A 232 4.24 2.57 -12.61
N VAL A 233 3.41 3.44 -12.03
CA VAL A 233 1.95 3.33 -12.08
C VAL A 233 1.32 4.62 -12.61
N ILE A 234 0.80 4.58 -13.84
CA ILE A 234 0.15 5.71 -14.51
C ILE A 234 -1.34 5.42 -14.66
N GLY A 235 -2.16 6.01 -13.78
CA GLY A 235 -3.61 5.77 -13.77
C GLY A 235 -4.44 6.88 -14.40
N ASN A 236 -3.90 8.10 -14.57
CA ASN A 236 -4.70 9.24 -14.97
C ASN A 236 -4.18 9.95 -16.22
N ALA A 237 -2.89 10.29 -16.30
CA ALA A 237 -2.40 11.22 -17.31
C ALA A 237 -1.76 10.53 -18.53
N PRO A 238 -2.36 10.62 -19.74
CA PRO A 238 -1.73 10.11 -20.96
C PRO A 238 -0.35 10.72 -21.24
N THR A 239 -0.17 12.00 -20.88
CA THR A 239 1.12 12.68 -21.06
C THR A 239 2.20 12.19 -20.09
N ALA A 240 1.82 11.67 -18.92
CA ALA A 240 2.78 10.99 -18.03
C ALA A 240 3.23 9.65 -18.63
N ALA A 241 2.30 8.88 -19.22
CA ALA A 241 2.62 7.64 -19.91
C ALA A 241 3.55 7.87 -21.12
N LEU A 242 3.32 8.93 -21.89
CA LEU A 242 4.23 9.32 -22.99
C LEU A 242 5.61 9.69 -22.47
N ALA A 243 5.70 10.54 -21.45
CA ALA A 243 6.97 10.94 -20.87
C ALA A 243 7.74 9.74 -20.27
N LEU A 244 7.05 8.81 -19.62
CA LEU A 244 7.68 7.59 -19.09
C LEU A 244 8.18 6.69 -20.22
N ALA A 245 7.45 6.61 -21.33
CA ALA A 245 7.91 5.86 -22.49
C ALA A 245 9.18 6.47 -23.10
N ASP A 246 9.28 7.80 -23.15
CA ASP A 246 10.50 8.48 -23.59
C ASP A 246 11.67 8.21 -22.62
N CYS A 247 11.42 8.19 -21.31
CA CYS A 247 12.44 7.81 -20.32
C CYS A 247 12.93 6.36 -20.52
N ILE A 248 12.02 5.43 -20.81
CA ILE A 248 12.39 4.02 -21.10
C ILE A 248 13.26 3.94 -22.36
N GLU A 249 12.89 4.67 -23.41
CA GLU A 249 13.70 4.77 -24.63
C GLU A 249 15.09 5.34 -24.36
N ASP A 250 15.19 6.31 -23.44
CA ASP A 250 16.46 6.94 -23.02
C ASP A 250 17.28 6.11 -22.02
N GLY A 251 16.78 4.95 -21.57
CA GLY A 251 17.55 3.98 -20.79
C GLY A 251 16.99 3.62 -19.41
N THR A 252 15.92 4.27 -18.95
CA THR A 252 15.28 3.96 -17.67
C THR A 252 14.65 2.56 -17.69
N ARG A 253 14.84 1.77 -16.63
CA ARG A 253 14.31 0.39 -16.55
C ARG A 253 13.46 0.18 -15.31
N PRO A 254 12.15 0.49 -15.34
CA PRO A 254 11.21 0.06 -14.31
C PRO A 254 11.12 -1.46 -14.23
N ALA A 255 10.88 -2.00 -13.02
CA ALA A 255 10.65 -3.44 -12.86
C ALA A 255 9.33 -3.89 -13.50
N VAL A 256 8.31 -3.02 -13.45
CA VAL A 256 7.07 -3.19 -14.21
C VAL A 256 6.38 -1.83 -14.38
N VAL A 257 5.68 -1.64 -15.50
CA VAL A 257 4.85 -0.46 -15.78
C VAL A 257 3.38 -0.85 -15.79
N ILE A 258 2.56 -0.23 -14.94
CA ILE A 258 1.09 -0.27 -15.04
C ILE A 258 0.65 1.04 -15.67
N ALA A 259 0.24 1.02 -16.94
CA ALA A 259 -0.21 2.21 -17.66
C ALA A 259 -1.66 2.07 -18.14
N THR A 260 -2.58 2.61 -17.35
CA THR A 260 -4.01 2.62 -17.65
C THR A 260 -4.63 4.03 -17.58
N PRO A 261 -4.01 5.07 -18.17
CA PRO A 261 -4.61 6.41 -18.15
C PRO A 261 -5.96 6.42 -18.89
N VAL A 262 -6.96 7.03 -18.28
CA VAL A 262 -8.28 7.25 -18.89
C VAL A 262 -8.27 8.51 -19.74
N GLY A 263 -9.00 8.52 -20.85
CA GLY A 263 -9.21 9.76 -21.58
C GLY A 263 -9.65 9.58 -23.03
N PHE A 264 -10.17 10.67 -23.59
CA PHE A 264 -10.59 10.74 -24.99
C PHE A 264 -9.49 11.27 -25.92
N VAL A 265 -8.44 11.87 -25.35
CA VAL A 265 -7.32 12.46 -26.08
C VAL A 265 -6.04 11.78 -25.61
N LYS A 266 -5.23 11.29 -26.56
CA LYS A 266 -3.91 10.65 -26.34
C LYS A 266 -3.88 9.40 -25.46
N ALA A 267 -4.94 9.02 -24.74
CA ALA A 267 -4.92 7.85 -23.86
C ALA A 267 -4.64 6.53 -24.58
N ALA A 268 -5.22 6.33 -25.77
CA ALA A 268 -4.98 5.12 -26.57
C ALA A 268 -3.54 5.11 -27.12
N GLU A 269 -3.12 6.24 -27.70
CA GLU A 269 -1.78 6.47 -28.27
C GLU A 269 -0.68 6.31 -27.21
N SER A 270 -0.87 6.85 -26.01
CA SER A 270 0.12 6.77 -24.94
C SER A 270 0.36 5.34 -24.48
N ARG A 271 -0.70 4.51 -24.42
CA ARG A 271 -0.56 3.09 -24.07
C ARG A 271 0.05 2.29 -25.20
N GLU A 272 -0.30 2.58 -26.46
CA GLU A 272 0.38 1.98 -27.62
C GLU A 272 1.87 2.27 -27.58
N ARG A 273 2.26 3.52 -27.30
CA ARG A 273 3.66 3.92 -27.15
C ARG A 273 4.35 3.19 -25.99
N VAL A 274 3.70 3.08 -24.82
CA VAL A 274 4.22 2.30 -23.69
C VAL A 274 4.44 0.84 -24.08
N ARG A 275 3.49 0.20 -24.79
CA ARG A 275 3.66 -1.18 -25.27
C ARG A 275 4.81 -1.33 -26.25
N ALA A 276 4.96 -0.38 -27.17
CA ALA A 276 6.04 -0.40 -28.15
C ALA A 276 7.41 -0.36 -27.45
N VAL A 277 7.63 0.59 -26.54
CA VAL A 277 8.92 0.68 -25.81
C VAL A 277 9.11 -0.48 -24.83
N ALA A 278 8.04 -0.96 -24.18
CA ALA A 278 8.09 -2.11 -23.29
C ALA A 278 8.63 -3.34 -24.01
N ASN A 279 8.14 -3.61 -25.21
CA ASN A 279 8.59 -4.73 -26.03
C ASN A 279 9.98 -4.50 -26.64
N GLU A 280 10.34 -3.27 -27.01
CA GLU A 280 11.66 -2.97 -27.59
C GLU A 280 12.79 -3.04 -26.56
N TYR A 281 12.51 -2.64 -25.31
CA TYR A 281 13.51 -2.51 -24.25
C TYR A 281 13.35 -3.53 -23.11
N ASP A 282 12.55 -4.58 -23.32
CA ASP A 282 12.28 -5.65 -22.36
C ASP A 282 11.83 -5.15 -20.97
N VAL A 283 10.95 -4.14 -20.96
CA VAL A 283 10.34 -3.62 -19.72
C VAL A 283 8.94 -4.22 -19.58
N PRO A 284 8.66 -5.03 -18.53
CA PRO A 284 7.34 -5.61 -18.34
C PRO A 284 6.27 -4.53 -18.18
N ALA A 285 5.12 -4.69 -18.85
CA ALA A 285 4.04 -3.72 -18.79
C ALA A 285 2.64 -4.35 -18.77
N ILE A 286 1.75 -3.74 -18.00
CA ILE A 286 0.31 -4.00 -17.97
C ILE A 286 -0.40 -2.75 -18.47
N THR A 287 -1.09 -2.86 -19.60
CA THR A 287 -1.86 -1.77 -20.19
C THR A 287 -3.27 -2.23 -20.57
N ASN A 288 -4.03 -1.37 -21.25
CA ASN A 288 -5.30 -1.76 -21.82
C ASN A 288 -5.60 -1.05 -23.15
N VAL A 289 -6.59 -1.56 -23.88
CA VAL A 289 -7.06 -0.99 -25.16
C VAL A 289 -8.28 -0.08 -24.96
N GLY A 290 -8.42 0.94 -25.81
CA GLY A 290 -9.61 1.79 -25.88
C GLY A 290 -9.41 3.15 -25.21
N ARG A 291 -10.43 3.69 -24.53
CA ARG A 291 -10.37 4.99 -23.81
C ARG A 291 -10.59 4.86 -22.30
N ARG A 292 -11.06 3.68 -21.89
CA ARG A 292 -11.31 3.30 -20.50
C ARG A 292 -9.98 3.10 -19.78
N GLY A 293 -9.99 3.24 -18.46
CA GLY A 293 -8.82 3.20 -17.60
C GLY A 293 -9.16 3.90 -16.28
N GLY A 294 -8.16 4.50 -15.64
CA GLY A 294 -8.37 5.37 -14.49
C GLY A 294 -7.57 4.92 -13.27
N SER A 295 -7.62 5.76 -12.24
CA SER A 295 -6.85 5.54 -11.01
C SER A 295 -7.28 4.30 -10.23
N GLY A 296 -8.58 3.99 -10.20
CA GLY A 296 -9.09 2.79 -9.50
C GLY A 296 -8.56 1.50 -10.10
N LEU A 297 -8.51 1.42 -11.44
CA LEU A 297 -7.93 0.27 -12.14
C LEU A 297 -6.42 0.17 -11.89
N ALA A 298 -5.68 1.28 -12.02
CA ALA A 298 -4.23 1.29 -11.82
C ALA A 298 -3.84 0.86 -10.40
N ALA A 299 -4.55 1.40 -9.40
CA ALA A 299 -4.38 1.00 -8.01
C ALA A 299 -4.78 -0.45 -7.78
N GLY A 300 -5.90 -0.91 -8.35
CA GLY A 300 -6.36 -2.29 -8.26
C GLY A 300 -5.32 -3.29 -8.80
N LEU A 301 -4.79 -3.03 -10.00
CA LEU A 301 -3.73 -3.85 -10.59
C LEU A 301 -2.45 -3.83 -9.74
N THR A 302 -2.10 -2.68 -9.16
CA THR A 302 -0.94 -2.59 -8.25
C THR A 302 -1.16 -3.41 -6.99
N ASN A 303 -2.37 -3.36 -6.40
CA ASN A 303 -2.73 -4.18 -5.25
C ASN A 303 -2.70 -5.67 -5.59
N GLU A 304 -3.01 -6.07 -6.82
CA GLU A 304 -2.86 -7.47 -7.23
C GLU A 304 -1.40 -7.92 -7.21
N LEU A 305 -0.45 -7.07 -7.60
CA LEU A 305 0.98 -7.38 -7.46
C LEU A 305 1.36 -7.61 -5.99
N VAL A 306 0.77 -6.83 -5.08
CA VAL A 306 0.95 -6.98 -3.64
C VAL A 306 0.37 -8.30 -3.14
N HIS A 307 -0.84 -8.66 -3.57
CA HIS A 307 -1.46 -9.93 -3.19
C HIS A 307 -0.64 -11.13 -3.68
N VAL A 308 -0.25 -11.13 -4.96
CA VAL A 308 0.61 -12.19 -5.52
C VAL A 308 1.95 -12.29 -4.76
N ALA A 309 2.52 -11.17 -4.34
CA ALA A 309 3.72 -11.16 -3.52
C ALA A 309 3.48 -11.74 -2.11
N SER A 310 2.34 -11.45 -1.49
CA SER A 310 1.95 -12.03 -0.20
C SER A 310 1.77 -13.54 -0.31
N ASP A 311 0.96 -14.01 -1.25
CA ASP A 311 0.72 -15.45 -1.50
C ASP A 311 2.03 -16.20 -1.74
N SER A 312 2.99 -15.54 -2.42
CA SER A 312 4.31 -16.12 -2.63
C SER A 312 5.16 -16.16 -1.37
N ARG A 313 5.08 -15.15 -0.50
CA ARG A 313 5.76 -15.12 0.80
C ARG A 313 5.20 -16.19 1.74
N ASP A 314 3.90 -16.45 1.67
CA ASP A 314 3.19 -17.42 2.49
C ASP A 314 3.30 -18.87 1.95
N GLY A 315 3.97 -19.03 0.79
CA GLY A 315 4.24 -20.33 0.18
C GLY A 315 3.07 -20.93 -0.59
N GLU A 316 1.99 -20.17 -0.79
CA GLU A 316 0.81 -20.58 -1.56
C GLU A 316 1.05 -20.56 -3.07
N LEU A 317 2.03 -19.77 -3.53
CA LEU A 317 2.37 -19.61 -4.93
C LEU A 317 3.88 -19.52 -5.16
N SER A 318 4.42 -20.28 -6.13
CA SER A 318 5.82 -20.14 -6.52
C SER A 318 6.01 -19.15 -7.66
N LEU A 319 6.80 -18.10 -7.39
CA LEU A 319 7.29 -17.16 -8.41
C LEU A 319 8.61 -17.62 -9.06
N GLU A 320 9.28 -18.64 -8.52
CA GLU A 320 10.57 -19.16 -9.02
C GLU A 320 10.39 -20.31 -9.98
N THR A 321 11.19 -20.36 -11.06
CA THR A 321 11.25 -21.49 -12.00
C THR A 321 11.54 -22.77 -11.23
N THR A 322 10.66 -23.77 -11.31
CA THR A 322 11.02 -25.12 -10.88
C THR A 322 12.15 -25.58 -11.79
N ASN A 323 13.39 -25.49 -11.33
CA ASN A 323 14.50 -26.21 -11.95
C ASN A 323 14.30 -27.69 -11.62
N GLU A 324 13.44 -28.36 -12.38
CA GLU A 324 13.52 -29.81 -12.48
C GLU A 324 14.72 -30.15 -13.38
N GLN A 325 15.65 -30.88 -12.75
CA GLN A 325 16.92 -31.35 -13.27
C GLN A 325 16.76 -32.32 -14.44
#